data_AF-A0A1M6K1G6-F1
#
_entry.id   AF-A0A1M6K1G6-F1
#
_cell.length_a   1.000
_cell.length_b   1.000
_cell.length_c   1.000
_cell.angle_alpha   90.00
_cell.angle_beta   90.00
_cell.angle_gamma   90.00
#
_symmetry.space_group_name_H-M   'P 1'
#
loop_
_entity.id
_entity.type
_entity.pdbx_description
1 polymer ?
#
loop_
_entity_poly.entity_id
_entity_poly.type
_entity_poly.pdbx_seq_one_letter_code
_entity_poly.pdbx_strand_id
1 'polypeptide(L)' 'MNQSYLNYYKLILDRVSFSQELFDKEYRKAMKSLDTEGQRELNEWVVDYLFKSALLSA' A
#
# COMPACT_ATOMS: atom_id res chain seq x y z
N MET A 1 3.53 -8.86 15.02
CA MET A 1 3.12 -7.83 14.06
C MET A 1 1.72 -7.32 14.40
N ASN A 2 1.50 -5.99 14.49
CA ASN A 2 0.18 -5.44 14.79
C ASN A 2 -0.64 -5.32 13.48
N GLN A 3 -1.33 -6.41 13.11
CA GLN A 3 -2.10 -6.53 11.86
C GLN A 3 -3.06 -5.37 11.60
N SER A 4 -3.50 -4.67 12.66
CA SER A 4 -4.35 -3.47 12.56
C SER A 4 -3.70 -2.34 11.75
N TYR A 5 -2.38 -2.10 11.91
CA TYR A 5 -1.71 -1.00 11.23
C TYR A 5 -1.47 -1.29 9.75
N LEU A 6 -1.12 -2.54 9.42
CA LEU A 6 -0.93 -2.92 8.03
C LEU A 6 -2.23 -2.80 7.23
N ASN A 7 -3.33 -3.34 7.76
CA ASN A 7 -4.64 -3.28 7.10
C ASN A 7 -5.14 -1.83 6.98
N TYR A 8 -4.86 -0.99 7.98
CA TYR A 8 -5.14 0.43 7.91
C TYR A 8 -4.42 1.11 6.73
N TYR A 9 -3.12 0.83 6.54
CA TYR A 9 -2.38 1.39 5.41
C TYR A 9 -2.84 0.82 4.06
N LYS A 10 -3.15 -0.47 3.95
CA LYS A 10 -3.74 -1.05 2.73
C LYS A 10 -5.04 -0.33 2.34
N LEU A 11 -5.92 -0.05 3.32
CA LEU A 11 -7.17 0.68 3.10
C LEU A 11 -6.92 2.13 2.64
N ILE A 12 -5.96 2.83 3.24
CA ILE A 12 -5.62 4.20 2.82
C ILE A 12 -5.11 4.20 1.38
N LEU A 13 -4.14 3.33 1.08
CA LEU A 13 -3.54 3.23 -0.24
C LEU A 13 -4.58 2.96 -1.32
N ASP A 14 -5.53 2.06 -1.06
CA ASP A 14 -6.65 1.80 -1.95
C ASP A 14 -7.51 3.06 -2.18
N ARG A 15 -7.83 3.80 -1.12
CA ARG A 15 -8.63 5.04 -1.23
C ARG A 15 -7.93 6.17 -1.97
N VAL A 16 -6.61 6.28 -1.87
CA VAL A 16 -5.84 7.36 -2.52
C VAL A 16 -5.26 6.95 -3.88
N SER A 17 -5.53 5.73 -4.34
CA SER A 17 -5.01 5.16 -5.59
C SER A 17 -5.35 5.96 -6.85
N PHE A 18 -6.38 6.80 -6.81
CA PHE A 18 -6.73 7.72 -7.89
C PHE A 18 -5.67 8.82 -8.14
N SER A 19 -4.73 9.01 -7.22
CA SER A 19 -3.65 10.01 -7.33
C SER A 19 -2.31 9.39 -6.99
N GLN A 20 -1.42 9.31 -7.99
CA GLN A 20 -0.07 8.78 -7.80
C GLN A 20 0.69 9.54 -6.70
N GLU A 21 0.57 10.86 -6.64
CA GLU A 21 1.26 11.68 -5.64
C GLU A 21 0.80 11.34 -4.20
N LEU A 22 -0.51 11.23 -3.99
CA LEU A 22 -1.07 10.88 -2.68
C LEU A 22 -0.73 9.44 -2.31
N PHE A 23 -0.80 8.51 -3.27
CA PHE A 23 -0.42 7.12 -3.07
C PHE A 23 1.04 7.01 -2.60
N ASP A 24 1.97 7.64 -3.33
CA ASP A 24 3.40 7.60 -2.98
C ASP A 24 3.69 8.23 -1.61
N LYS A 25 2.93 9.27 -1.25
CA LYS A 25 3.05 9.94 0.04
C LYS A 25 2.60 9.04 1.19
N GLU A 26 1.44 8.41 1.07
CA GLU A 26 0.92 7.52 2.11
C GLU A 26 1.71 6.20 2.19
N TYR A 27 2.19 5.69 1.06
CA TYR A 27 3.07 4.51 1.03
C TYR A 27 4.38 4.78 1.79
N ARG A 28 5.03 5.93 1.54
CA ARG A 28 6.23 6.34 2.27
C ARG A 28 6.00 6.51 3.77
N LYS A 29 4.80 6.93 4.20
CA LYS A 29 4.44 6.97 5.63
C LYS A 29 4.32 5.56 6.21
N ALA A 30 3.61 4.67 5.51
CA ALA A 30 3.45 3.28 5.93
C ALA A 30 4.81 2.58 6.13
N MET A 31 5.75 2.79 5.21
CA MET A 31 7.10 2.22 5.28
C MET A 31 7.92 2.73 6.47
N LYS A 32 7.59 3.90 7.04
CA LYS A 32 8.22 4.43 8.25
C LYS A 32 7.56 3.94 9.54
N SER A 33 6.31 3.52 9.47
CA SER A 33 5.49 3.16 10.63
C SER A 33 5.40 1.67 10.90
N LEU A 34 5.56 0.84 9.87
CA LEU A 34 5.53 -0.62 9.99
C LEU A 34 6.90 -1.18 10.38
N ASP A 35 6.88 -2.33 11.06
CA ASP A 35 8.07 -3.16 11.28
C ASP A 35 8.55 -3.81 9.98
N THR A 36 9.74 -4.43 10.00
CA THR A 36 10.34 -5.04 8.80
C THR A 36 9.42 -6.06 8.13
N GLU A 37 8.70 -6.85 8.92
CA GLU A 37 7.75 -7.83 8.41
C GLU A 37 6.57 -7.14 7.70
N GLY A 38 6.01 -6.09 8.29
CA GLY A 38 4.91 -5.33 7.70
C GLY A 38 5.29 -4.50 6.50
N GLN A 39 6.51 -3.97 6.46
CA GLN A 39 7.05 -3.33 5.27
C GLN A 39 7.12 -4.33 4.11
N ARG A 40 7.61 -5.55 4.36
CA ARG A 40 7.67 -6.60 3.34
C ARG A 40 6.28 -6.97 2.83
N GLU A 41 5.35 -7.26 3.74
CA GLU A 41 3.98 -7.65 3.35
C GLU A 41 3.24 -6.53 2.61
N LEU A 42 3.43 -5.27 3.04
CA LEU A 42 2.84 -4.13 2.35
C LEU A 42 3.40 -3.98 0.93
N ASN A 43 4.71 -4.16 0.75
CA ASN A 43 5.35 -4.05 -0.56
C ASN A 43 4.86 -5.15 -1.51
N GLU A 44 4.78 -6.41 -1.04
CA GLU A 44 4.22 -7.52 -1.81
C GLU A 44 2.77 -7.23 -2.24
N TRP A 45 1.95 -6.69 -1.33
CA TRP A 45 0.58 -6.29 -1.63
C TRP A 45 0.51 -5.15 -2.65
N VAL A 46 1.35 -4.11 -2.55
CA VAL A 46 1.35 -2.97 -3.50
C VAL A 46 1.70 -3.44 -4.91
N VAL A 47 2.67 -4.34 -5.06
CA VAL A 47 3.06 -4.88 -6.38
C VAL A 47 1.87 -5.62 -7.02
N ASP A 48 1.20 -6.48 -6.28
CA ASP A 48 0.00 -7.20 -6.75
C ASP A 48 -1.15 -6.23 -7.06
N TYR A 49 -1.36 -5.22 -6.21
CA TYR A 49 -2.38 -4.19 -6.39
C TYR A 49 -2.17 -3.41 -7.69
N LEU A 50 -0.96 -2.91 -7.94
CA LEU A 50 -0.64 -2.13 -9.14
C LEU A 50 -0.70 -2.97 -10.42
N PHE A 51 -0.31 -4.25 -10.35
CA PHE A 51 -0.44 -5.17 -11.46
C PHE A 51 -1.91 -5.40 -11.83
N LYS A 52 -2.76 -5.66 -10.82
CA LYS A 52 -4.21 -5.82 -11.02
C LYS A 52 -4.88 -4.56 -11.54
N SER A 53 -4.51 -3.38 -11.03
CA SER A 53 -5.08 -2.12 -11.51
C SER A 53 -4.73 -1.85 -12.97
N ALA A 54 -3.50 -2.19 -13.39
CA ALA A 54 -3.07 -2.04 -14.78
C ALA A 54 -3.82 -2.97 -15.73
N LEU A 55 -4.11 -4.21 -15.31
CA LEU A 55 -4.88 -5.18 -16.11
C LEU A 55 -6.35 -4.80 -16.29
N LEU A 56 -6.98 -4.15 -15.30
CA LEU A 56 -8.39 -3.73 -15.38
C LEU A 56 -8.60 -2.45 -16.20
N SER A 57 -7.53 -1.72 -16.50
CA SER A 57 -7.55 -0.51 -17.34
C SER A 57 -7.22 -0.76 -18.82
N ALA A 58 -6.94 -2.00 -19.21
CA ALA A 58 -6.64 -2.42 -20.59
C ALA A 58 -7.87 -3.03 -21.28
#